data_AF-A0A0S1WEB7-F1
#
_entry.id   AF-A0A0S1WEB7-F1
#
_cell.length_a   1.000
_cell.length_b   1.000
_cell.length_c   1.000
_cell.angle_alpha   90.00
_cell.angle_beta   90.00
_cell.angle_gamma   90.00
#
_symmetry.space_group_name_H-M   'P 1'
#
loop_
_entity.id
_entity.type
_entity.pdbx_description
1 polymer ?
#
loop_
_entity_poly.entity_id
_entity_poly.type
_entity_poly.pdbx_seq_one_letter_code
_entity_poly.pdbx_strand_id
1 'polypeptide(L)'
;LLVLDIALLADADWRDIGALVGLDAFMIVTGLGATLMKIPTARFAFWTISTVAMLFLLYFLVATVGASAKETSEEAQSTFRVLQWIIVISWSVYPVAWLVGTEGLNLVGLYGETLLFMILDVL
;
A
#
# COMPACT_ATOMS: atom_id res chain seq x y z
N LEU A 1 3.35 4.55 -8.74
CA LEU A 1 2.61 5.08 -9.91
C LEU A 1 1.10 4.90 -9.75
N LEU A 2 0.61 3.73 -9.32
CA LEU A 2 -0.81 3.50 -9.01
C LEU A 2 -1.45 4.60 -8.14
N VAL A 3 -0.75 5.04 -7.09
CA VAL A 3 -1.23 6.10 -6.19
C VAL A 3 -1.34 7.46 -6.89
N LEU A 4 -0.49 7.73 -7.87
CA LEU A 4 -0.57 8.94 -8.68
C LEU A 4 -1.78 8.88 -9.64
N ASP A 5 -2.00 7.75 -10.30
CA ASP A 5 -3.11 7.58 -11.24
C ASP A 5 -4.47 7.78 -10.55
N ILE A 6 -4.65 7.16 -9.37
CA ILE A 6 -5.89 7.31 -8.62
C ILE A 6 -6.09 8.73 -8.06
N ALA A 7 -5.00 9.42 -7.70
CA ALA A 7 -5.08 10.80 -7.23
C ALA A 7 -5.41 11.78 -8.38
N LEU A 8 -4.86 11.54 -9.57
CA LEU A 8 -5.22 12.30 -10.78
C LEU A 8 -6.67 12.05 -11.21
N LEU A 9 -7.15 10.80 -11.10
CA LEU A 9 -8.54 10.47 -11.37
C LEU A 9 -9.51 11.19 -10.42
N ALA A 10 -9.09 11.42 -9.18
CA ALA A 10 -9.86 12.14 -8.17
C ALA A 10 -9.74 13.67 -8.26
N ASP A 11 -9.00 14.19 -9.25
CA ASP A 11 -8.64 15.60 -9.36
C ASP A 11 -8.04 16.17 -8.06
N ALA A 12 -7.19 15.39 -7.39
CA ALA A 12 -6.61 15.74 -6.10
C ALA A 12 -5.58 16.87 -6.22
N ASP A 13 -5.51 17.70 -5.18
CA ASP A 13 -4.53 18.78 -5.10
C ASP A 13 -3.09 18.25 -5.16
N TRP A 14 -2.18 19.02 -5.77
CA TRP A 14 -0.77 18.66 -5.88
C TRP A 14 -0.10 18.37 -4.52
N ARG A 15 -0.61 18.98 -3.44
CA ARG A 15 -0.14 18.74 -2.07
C ARG A 15 -0.50 17.34 -1.60
N ASP A 16 -1.71 16.90 -1.90
CA ASP A 16 -2.22 15.59 -1.54
C ASP A 16 -1.56 14.49 -2.38
N ILE A 17 -1.33 14.75 -3.68
CA ILE A 17 -0.52 13.90 -4.54
C ILE A 17 0.89 13.75 -3.97
N GLY A 18 1.53 14.87 -3.61
CA GLY A 18 2.88 14.86 -3.03
C GLY A 18 2.96 14.10 -1.71
N ALA A 19 1.95 14.26 -0.83
CA ALA A 19 1.84 13.54 0.42
C ALA A 19 1.68 12.04 0.20
N LEU A 20 0.80 11.63 -0.72
CA LEU A 20 0.58 10.24 -1.08
C LEU A 20 1.83 9.57 -1.63
N VAL A 21 2.48 10.19 -2.61
CA VAL A 21 3.72 9.66 -3.21
C VAL A 21 4.85 9.61 -2.18
N GLY A 22 4.95 10.61 -1.30
CA GLY A 22 5.94 10.64 -0.22
C GLY A 22 5.73 9.52 0.80
N LEU A 23 4.49 9.29 1.23
CA LEU A 23 4.12 8.18 2.12
C LEU A 23 4.40 6.82 1.48
N ASP A 24 4.08 6.67 0.19
CA ASP A 24 4.34 5.45 -0.58
C ASP A 24 5.84 5.14 -0.65
N ALA A 25 6.65 6.13 -1.03
CA ALA A 25 8.10 5.97 -1.08
C ALA A 25 8.69 5.63 0.30
N PHE A 26 8.22 6.28 1.36
CA PHE A 26 8.64 5.98 2.73
C PHE A 26 8.27 4.55 3.15
N MET A 27 7.06 4.11 2.84
CA MET A 27 6.58 2.75 3.09
C MET A 27 7.47 1.71 2.41
N ILE A 28 7.80 1.91 1.13
CA ILE A 28 8.65 0.98 0.37
C ILE A 28 10.08 0.95 0.93
N VAL A 29 10.67 2.11 1.23
CA VAL A 29 12.04 2.19 1.77
C VAL A 29 12.13 1.50 3.14
N THR A 30 11.14 1.71 4.01
CA THR A 30 11.12 1.08 5.33
C THR A 30 10.84 -0.43 5.25
N GLY A 31 9.98 -0.87 4.31
CA GLY A 31 9.74 -2.29 4.03
C GLY A 31 10.99 -3.00 3.51
N LEU A 32 11.71 -2.38 2.56
CA LEU A 32 13.01 -2.87 2.11
C LEU A 32 14.00 -2.95 3.27
N GLY A 33 14.02 -1.94 4.14
CA GLY A 33 14.78 -1.95 5.38
C GLY A 33 14.49 -3.19 6.23
N ALA A 34 13.21 -3.52 6.44
CA ALA A 34 12.80 -4.71 7.19
C ALA A 34 13.41 -6.00 6.61
N THR A 35 13.30 -6.20 5.29
CA THR A 35 13.82 -7.39 4.60
C THR A 35 15.35 -7.50 4.69
N LEU A 36 16.07 -6.39 4.63
CA LEU A 36 17.55 -6.38 4.65
C LEU A 36 18.14 -6.50 6.07
N MET A 37 17.34 -6.24 7.13
CA MET A 37 17.82 -6.35 8.51
C MET A 37 18.15 -7.80 8.89
N LYS A 38 19.32 -8.00 9.49
CA LYS A 38 19.77 -9.29 10.04
C LYS A 38 19.28 -9.54 11.47
N ILE A 39 18.98 -8.46 12.21
CA ILE A 39 18.52 -8.54 13.59
C ILE A 39 16.99 -8.68 13.58
N PRO A 40 16.40 -9.73 14.16
CA PRO A 40 14.94 -9.95 14.12
C PRO A 40 14.12 -8.80 14.70
N THR A 41 14.56 -8.21 15.82
CA THR A 41 13.85 -7.08 16.44
C THR A 41 13.84 -5.84 15.53
N ALA A 42 14.97 -5.53 14.89
CA ALA A 42 15.04 -4.44 13.92
C ALA A 42 14.16 -4.72 12.70
N ARG A 43 14.17 -5.95 12.19
CA ARG A 43 13.32 -6.40 11.08
C ARG A 43 11.84 -6.14 11.37
N PHE A 44 11.33 -6.62 12.50
CA PHE A 44 9.92 -6.42 12.87
C PHE A 44 9.61 -4.95 13.16
N ALA A 45 10.53 -4.18 13.75
CA ALA A 45 10.34 -2.75 13.96
C ALA A 45 10.17 -1.99 12.63
N PHE A 46 11.02 -2.24 11.64
CA PHE A 46 10.92 -1.63 10.31
C PHE A 46 9.65 -2.09 9.57
N TRP A 47 9.28 -3.36 9.69
CA TRP A 47 8.01 -3.87 9.15
C TRP A 47 6.80 -3.16 9.77
N THR A 48 6.80 -2.95 11.10
CA THR A 48 5.73 -2.21 11.78
C THR A 48 5.67 -0.75 11.33
N ILE A 49 6.82 -0.08 11.20
CA ILE A 49 6.88 1.30 10.71
C ILE A 49 6.31 1.39 9.29
N SER A 50 6.72 0.48 8.40
CA SER A 50 6.21 0.39 7.03
C SER A 50 4.71 0.13 7.00
N THR A 51 4.22 -0.81 7.81
CA THR A 51 2.79 -1.14 7.90
C THR A 51 1.96 0.03 8.44
N VAL A 52 2.46 0.76 9.44
CA VAL A 52 1.78 1.96 9.96
C VAL A 52 1.74 3.04 8.88
N ALA A 53 2.82 3.25 8.13
CA ALA A 53 2.83 4.18 7.00
C ALA A 53 1.81 3.78 5.93
N MET A 54 1.70 2.48 5.61
CA MET A 54 0.68 1.96 4.71
C MET A 54 -0.74 2.27 5.22
N LEU A 55 -1.01 2.05 6.51
CA LEU A 55 -2.33 2.36 7.09
C LEU A 55 -2.66 3.85 7.02
N PHE A 56 -1.67 4.73 7.26
CA PHE A 56 -1.84 6.18 7.06
C PHE A 56 -2.10 6.53 5.60
N LEU A 57 -1.38 5.91 4.66
CA LEU A 57 -1.58 6.10 3.23
C LEU A 57 -2.99 5.67 2.81
N LEU A 58 -3.43 4.47 3.21
CA LEU A 58 -4.76 3.96 2.90
C LEU A 58 -5.86 4.83 3.52
N TYR A 59 -5.68 5.27 4.77
CA TYR A 59 -6.58 6.23 5.40
C TYR A 59 -6.67 7.53 4.60
N PHE A 60 -5.52 8.10 4.22
CA PHE A 60 -5.46 9.34 3.45
C PHE A 60 -6.11 9.20 2.07
N LEU A 61 -5.89 8.07 1.40
CA LEU A 61 -6.54 7.73 0.13
C LEU A 61 -8.07 7.67 0.29
N VAL A 62 -8.56 7.09 1.39
CA VAL A 62 -10.00 6.95 1.65
C VAL A 62 -10.65 8.26 2.06
N ALA A 63 -10.04 8.97 3.00
CA ALA A 63 -10.63 10.16 3.61
C ALA A 63 -10.40 11.42 2.75
N THR A 64 -9.16 11.69 2.37
CA THR A 64 -8.79 12.94 1.70
C THR A 64 -9.06 12.85 0.20
N VAL A 65 -8.42 11.91 -0.48
CA VAL A 65 -8.59 11.78 -1.95
C VAL A 65 -10.00 11.31 -2.30
N GLY A 66 -10.59 10.45 -1.45
CA GLY A 66 -12.00 10.08 -1.58
C GLY A 66 -12.98 11.23 -1.37
N ALA A 67 -12.58 12.34 -0.73
CA ALA A 67 -13.38 13.56 -0.69
C ALA A 67 -13.28 14.33 -2.01
N SER A 68 -12.07 14.52 -2.56
CA SER A 68 -11.85 15.16 -3.87
C SER A 68 -12.61 14.45 -4.99
N ALA A 69 -12.59 13.11 -5.01
CA ALA A 69 -13.30 12.32 -6.00
C ALA A 69 -14.83 12.54 -6.01
N LYS A 70 -15.44 13.09 -4.93
CA LYS A 70 -16.88 13.40 -4.90
C LYS A 70 -17.25 14.65 -5.70
N GLU A 71 -16.27 15.48 -6.02
CA GLU A 71 -16.47 16.71 -6.80
C GLU A 71 -16.31 16.47 -8.31
N THR A 72 -15.83 15.28 -8.69
CA THR A 72 -15.68 14.83 -10.09
C THR A 72 -17.01 14.31 -10.68
N SER A 73 -17.00 13.96 -11.98
CA SER A 73 -18.15 13.35 -12.64
C SER A 73 -18.55 11.99 -12.03
N GLU A 74 -19.82 11.61 -12.17
CA GLU A 74 -20.32 10.32 -11.64
C GLU A 74 -19.52 9.10 -12.16
N GLU A 75 -19.09 9.15 -13.43
CA GLU A 75 -18.30 8.12 -14.08
C GLU A 75 -16.89 8.00 -13.47
N ALA A 76 -16.24 9.16 -13.22
CA ALA A 76 -14.93 9.22 -12.58
C ALA A 76 -15.02 8.74 -11.12
N GLN A 77 -16.04 9.17 -10.39
CA GLN A 77 -16.30 8.76 -9.01
C GLN A 77 -16.52 7.25 -8.88
N SER A 78 -17.29 6.65 -9.79
CA SER A 78 -17.53 5.20 -9.82
C SER A 78 -16.22 4.43 -10.04
N THR A 79 -15.43 4.85 -11.03
CA THR A 79 -14.13 4.25 -11.34
C THR A 79 -13.16 4.38 -10.17
N PHE A 80 -13.06 5.58 -9.59
CA PHE A 80 -12.24 5.85 -8.41
C PHE A 80 -12.61 4.92 -7.26
N ARG A 81 -13.91 4.73 -6.98
CA ARG A 81 -14.36 3.88 -5.88
C ARG A 81 -13.97 2.42 -6.07
N VAL A 82 -14.06 1.90 -7.30
CA VAL A 82 -13.63 0.53 -7.61
C VAL A 82 -12.13 0.40 -7.39
N LEU A 83 -11.31 1.30 -7.96
CA LEU A 83 -9.86 1.27 -7.82
C LEU A 83 -9.42 1.44 -6.35
N GLN A 84 -10.07 2.34 -5.62
CA GLN A 84 -9.82 2.58 -4.21
C GLN A 84 -10.00 1.30 -3.39
N TRP A 85 -11.09 0.56 -3.59
CA TRP A 85 -11.33 -0.69 -2.86
C TRP A 85 -10.38 -1.80 -3.27
N ILE A 86 -10.02 -1.91 -4.55
CA ILE A 86 -9.00 -2.85 -5.02
C ILE A 86 -7.69 -2.57 -4.29
N ILE A 87 -7.21 -1.33 -4.29
CA ILE A 87 -5.98 -0.92 -3.61
C ILE A 87 -6.05 -1.21 -2.12
N VAL A 88 -7.11 -0.78 -1.42
CA VAL A 88 -7.23 -0.99 0.03
C VAL A 88 -7.18 -2.47 0.38
N ILE A 89 -7.87 -3.32 -0.37
CA ILE A 89 -7.92 -4.75 -0.10
C ILE A 89 -6.59 -5.39 -0.45
N SER A 90 -6.08 -5.22 -1.68
CA SER A 90 -4.86 -5.89 -2.13
C SER A 90 -3.65 -5.45 -1.30
N TRP A 91 -3.50 -4.15 -1.02
CA TRP A 91 -2.38 -3.62 -0.26
C TRP A 91 -2.39 -4.11 1.19
N SER A 92 -3.57 -4.25 1.79
CA SER A 92 -3.69 -4.79 3.16
C SER A 92 -3.19 -6.24 3.28
N VAL A 93 -3.14 -7.00 2.18
CA VAL A 93 -2.64 -8.37 2.19
C VAL A 93 -1.11 -8.42 2.19
N TYR A 94 -0.40 -7.46 1.59
CA TYR A 94 1.07 -7.46 1.52
C TYR A 94 1.78 -7.57 2.88
N PRO A 95 1.46 -6.77 3.91
CA PRO A 95 2.16 -6.89 5.19
C PRO A 95 1.84 -8.22 5.89
N VAL A 96 0.66 -8.80 5.66
CA VAL A 96 0.28 -10.12 6.18
C VAL A 96 1.06 -11.21 5.45
N ALA A 97 1.13 -11.15 4.11
CA ALA A 97 1.90 -12.06 3.27
C ALA A 97 3.38 -12.09 3.68
N TRP A 98 3.98 -10.91 3.84
CA TRP A 98 5.36 -10.77 4.32
C TRP A 98 5.53 -11.35 5.73
N LEU A 99 4.57 -11.10 6.63
CA LEU A 99 4.65 -11.58 8.01
C LEU A 99 4.59 -13.10 8.11
N VAL A 100 3.77 -13.77 7.29
CA VAL A 100 3.68 -15.24 7.27
C VAL A 100 4.75 -15.91 6.40
N GLY A 101 5.36 -15.15 5.50
CA GLY A 101 6.42 -15.58 4.59
C GLY A 101 7.76 -15.83 5.27
N THR A 102 8.76 -16.09 4.44
CA THR A 102 10.11 -16.50 4.85
C THR A 102 10.88 -15.40 5.57
N GLU A 103 10.54 -14.14 5.32
CA GLU A 103 11.13 -12.96 5.96
C GLU A 103 10.62 -12.76 7.39
N GLY A 104 9.36 -13.11 7.66
CA GLY A 104 8.69 -12.94 8.94
C GLY A 104 8.74 -14.19 9.82
N LEU A 105 7.61 -14.87 9.93
CA LEU A 105 7.38 -16.02 10.81
C LEU A 105 7.71 -17.37 10.15
N ASN A 106 8.01 -17.39 8.85
CA ASN A 106 8.37 -18.58 8.08
C ASN A 106 7.32 -19.70 8.17
N LEU A 107 6.03 -19.33 8.13
CA LEU A 107 4.89 -20.25 8.13
C LEU A 107 4.58 -20.77 6.73
N VAL A 108 4.90 -19.97 5.71
CA VAL A 108 4.77 -20.30 4.30
C VAL A 108 6.17 -20.37 3.69
N GLY A 109 6.47 -21.47 2.99
CA GLY A 109 7.74 -21.62 2.29
C GLY A 109 7.83 -20.69 1.06
N LEU A 110 9.07 -20.43 0.61
CA LEU A 110 9.39 -19.47 -0.46
C LEU A 110 8.51 -19.62 -1.72
N TYR A 111 8.20 -20.85 -2.13
CA TYR A 111 7.35 -21.09 -3.31
C TYR A 111 5.92 -20.55 -3.11
N GLY A 112 5.32 -20.81 -1.95
CA GLY A 112 3.97 -20.34 -1.63
C GLY A 112 3.92 -18.82 -1.46
N GLU A 113 4.96 -18.26 -0.86
CA GLU A 113 5.11 -16.81 -0.69
C GLU A 113 5.25 -16.09 -2.04
N THR A 114 6.13 -16.60 -2.92
CA THR A 114 6.32 -16.05 -4.27
C THR A 114 5.01 -16.11 -5.09
N LEU A 115 4.28 -17.22 -4.98
CA LEU A 115 2.98 -17.37 -5.65
C LEU A 115 1.95 -16.35 -5.14
N LEU A 116 1.92 -16.12 -3.82
CA LEU A 116 1.03 -15.14 -3.21
C LEU A 116 1.34 -13.73 -3.68
N PHE A 117 2.60 -13.30 -3.65
CA PHE A 117 3.00 -11.98 -4.15
C PHE A 117 2.71 -11.82 -5.64
N MET A 118 2.97 -12.84 -6.46
CA MET A 118 2.64 -12.80 -7.89
C MET A 118 1.13 -12.60 -8.14
N ILE A 119 0.26 -13.26 -7.37
CA ILE A 119 -1.19 -13.05 -7.49
C ILE A 119 -1.55 -11.61 -7.08
N LEU A 120 -0.98 -11.11 -5.99
CA LEU A 120 -1.23 -9.76 -5.50
C LEU A 120 -0.78 -8.68 -6.50
N ASP A 121 0.37 -8.87 -7.15
CA ASP A 121 0.93 -7.91 -8.11
C ASP A 121 0.13 -7.80 -9.42
N VAL A 122 -0.66 -8.83 -9.76
CA VAL A 122 -1.52 -8.85 -10.96
C VAL A 122 -2.88 -8.19 -10.69
N LEU A 123 -3.31 -8.14 -9.43
CA LEU A 123 -4.60 -7.60 -8.99
C LEU A 123 -4.57 -6.07 -8.88
#